data_AF-A0A931U5N2-F1
#
_entry.id   AF-A0A931U5N2-F1
#
_cell.length_a   1.000
_cell.length_b   1.000
_cell.length_c   1.000
_cell.angle_alpha   90.00
_cell.angle_beta   90.00
_cell.angle_gamma   90.00
#
_symmetry.space_group_name_H-M   'P 1'
#
loop_
_entity.id
_entity.type
_entity.pdbx_description
1 polymer ?
#
loop_
_entity_poly.entity_id
_entity_poly.type
_entity_poly.pdbx_seq_one_letter_code
_entity_poly.pdbx_strand_id
1 'polypeptide(L)'
;MPFNLGAPELFLILIVALIVFGPGKLPEIGGTLGKTIREFRRTSSDLTAELTREARLLKDSASLETRPACPTCGAGVEGGAKFCGHCGASLTAKTP
;
A
#
# COMPACT_ATOMS: atom_id res chain seq x y z
N MET A 1 38.19 -17.28 8.82
CA MET A 1 36.76 -17.11 9.18
C MET A 1 35.93 -17.51 7.95
N PRO A 2 35.42 -18.74 7.87
CA PRO A 2 34.86 -19.30 6.64
C PRO A 2 33.36 -18.95 6.49
N PHE A 3 33.03 -17.66 6.58
CA PHE A 3 31.64 -17.19 6.47
C PHE A 3 31.43 -16.27 5.26
N ASN A 4 32.17 -16.51 4.19
CA ASN A 4 31.71 -16.06 2.88
C ASN A 4 30.66 -17.07 2.43
N LEU A 5 29.41 -16.91 2.89
CA LEU A 5 28.25 -17.57 2.29
C LEU A 5 28.11 -17.08 0.85
N GLY A 6 28.94 -17.63 -0.01
CA GLY A 6 28.90 -17.39 -1.44
C GLY A 6 27.87 -18.29 -2.10
N ALA A 7 27.63 -18.03 -3.38
CA ALA A 7 26.96 -18.96 -4.26
C ALA A 7 27.48 -20.42 -4.17
N PRO A 8 28.80 -20.71 -4.06
CA PRO A 8 29.28 -22.09 -3.99
C PRO A 8 28.82 -22.86 -2.75
N GLU A 9 28.93 -22.30 -1.53
CA GLU A 9 28.44 -22.95 -0.32
C GLU A 9 26.93 -23.26 -0.39
N LEU A 10 26.13 -22.31 -0.88
CA LEU A 10 24.69 -22.50 -1.04
C LEU A 10 24.39 -23.63 -2.05
N PHE A 11 25.15 -23.71 -3.13
CA PHE A 11 25.00 -24.75 -4.15
C PHE A 11 25.36 -26.15 -3.62
N LEU A 12 26.39 -26.25 -2.78
CA LEU A 12 26.79 -27.51 -2.15
C LEU A 12 25.68 -28.04 -1.22
N ILE A 13 25.10 -27.17 -0.39
CA ILE A 13 23.96 -27.51 0.46
C ILE A 13 22.74 -27.90 -0.39
N LEU A 14 22.48 -27.17 -1.49
CA LEU A 14 21.41 -27.48 -2.42
C LEU A 14 21.55 -28.88 -3.03
N ILE A 15 22.76 -29.27 -3.45
CA ILE A 15 23.02 -30.62 -3.99
C ILE A 15 22.73 -31.70 -2.93
N VAL A 16 23.22 -31.51 -1.69
CA VAL A 16 22.94 -32.46 -0.61
C VAL A 16 21.45 -32.57 -0.34
N ALA A 17 20.74 -31.43 -0.27
CA ALA A 17 19.29 -31.41 -0.12
C ALA A 17 18.57 -32.09 -1.31
N LEU A 18 19.06 -31.89 -2.53
CA LEU A 18 18.54 -32.53 -3.74
C LEU A 18 18.74 -34.05 -3.76
N ILE A 19 19.82 -34.56 -3.17
CA ILE A 19 20.02 -36.01 -3.05
C ILE A 19 19.04 -36.59 -2.04
N VAL A 20 18.81 -35.90 -0.92
CA VAL A 20 17.89 -36.34 0.15
C VAL A 20 16.43 -36.26 -0.29
N PHE A 21 16.01 -35.11 -0.85
CA PHE A 21 14.63 -34.86 -1.23
C PHE A 21 14.31 -35.26 -2.68
N GLY A 22 15.30 -35.31 -3.56
CA GLY A 22 15.13 -35.55 -5.00
C GLY A 22 14.85 -34.28 -5.82
N PRO A 23 15.42 -34.13 -7.03
CA PRO A 23 15.20 -32.96 -7.88
C PRO A 23 13.76 -32.80 -8.40
N GLY A 24 12.99 -33.88 -8.43
CA GLY A 24 11.56 -33.83 -8.78
C GLY A 24 10.66 -33.28 -7.66
N LYS A 25 11.09 -33.37 -6.39
CA LYS A 25 10.27 -32.94 -5.24
C LYS A 25 10.33 -31.45 -4.98
N LEU A 26 11.45 -30.78 -5.29
CA LEU A 26 11.56 -29.33 -5.19
C LEU A 26 10.49 -28.56 -6.00
N PRO A 27 10.29 -28.83 -7.31
CA PRO A 27 9.26 -28.13 -8.09
C PRO A 27 7.84 -28.51 -7.66
N GLU A 28 7.62 -29.73 -7.18
CA GLU A 28 6.31 -30.18 -6.67
C GLU A 28 5.91 -29.40 -5.40
N ILE A 29 6.85 -29.25 -4.45
CA ILE A 29 6.66 -28.44 -3.23
C ILE A 29 6.57 -26.95 -3.57
N GLY A 30 7.44 -26.45 -4.46
CA GLY A 30 7.38 -25.05 -4.92
C GLY A 30 6.07 -24.70 -5.61
N GLY A 31 5.52 -25.61 -6.42
CA GLY A 31 4.25 -25.42 -7.11
C GLY A 31 3.05 -25.38 -6.15
N THR A 32 3.04 -26.23 -5.13
CA THR A 32 1.98 -26.23 -4.10
C THR A 32 2.07 -24.99 -3.21
N LEU A 33 3.26 -24.69 -2.67
CA LEU A 33 3.51 -23.47 -1.90
C LEU A 33 3.19 -22.20 -2.70
N GLY A 34 3.57 -22.15 -3.98
CA GLY A 34 3.31 -21.01 -4.85
C GLY A 34 1.82 -20.75 -5.06
N LYS A 35 1.02 -21.81 -5.21
CA LYS A 35 -0.45 -21.68 -5.28
C LYS A 35 -1.01 -21.12 -3.96
N THR A 36 -0.58 -21.65 -2.82
CA THR A 36 -1.00 -21.18 -1.49
C THR A 36 -0.65 -19.71 -1.27
N ILE A 37 0.59 -19.31 -1.59
CA ILE A 37 1.04 -17.91 -1.46
C ILE A 37 0.23 -17.00 -2.39
N ARG A 38 -0.07 -17.45 -3.61
CA ARG A 38 -0.84 -16.65 -4.57
C ARG A 38 -2.27 -16.45 -4.12
N GLU A 39 -2.90 -17.48 -3.56
CA GLU A 39 -4.24 -17.38 -3.00
C GLU A 39 -4.25 -16.49 -1.76
N PHE A 40 -3.29 -16.68 -0.86
CA PHE A 40 -3.12 -15.83 0.33
C PHE A 40 -2.96 -14.35 -0.03
N ARG A 41 -2.18 -14.04 -1.08
CA ARG A 41 -1.99 -12.67 -1.58
C ARG A 41 -3.28 -12.09 -2.16
N ARG A 42 -4.10 -12.88 -2.85
CA ARG A 42 -5.41 -12.44 -3.37
C ARG A 42 -6.35 -12.10 -2.22
N THR A 43 -6.55 -13.02 -1.29
CA THR A 43 -7.40 -12.80 -0.11
C THR A 43 -6.93 -11.58 0.70
N SER A 44 -5.62 -11.44 0.91
CA SER A 44 -5.05 -10.29 1.62
C SER A 44 -5.30 -8.97 0.89
N SER A 45 -5.20 -8.96 -0.46
CA SER A 45 -5.48 -7.79 -1.29
C SER A 45 -6.95 -7.40 -1.24
N ASP A 46 -7.86 -8.38 -1.27
CA ASP A 46 -9.30 -8.15 -1.25
C ASP A 46 -9.73 -7.58 0.11
N LEU A 47 -9.23 -8.14 1.22
CA LEU A 47 -9.43 -7.61 2.57
C LEU A 47 -8.89 -6.18 2.70
N THR A 48 -7.70 -5.91 2.16
CA THR A 48 -7.11 -4.55 2.18
C THR A 48 -7.97 -3.57 1.40
N ALA A 49 -8.51 -3.99 0.25
CA ALA A 49 -9.38 -3.16 -0.58
C ALA A 49 -10.72 -2.86 0.12
N GLU A 50 -11.29 -3.83 0.83
CA GLU A 50 -12.52 -3.68 1.62
C GLU A 50 -12.31 -2.72 2.79
N LEU A 51 -11.27 -2.95 3.61
CA LEU A 51 -10.87 -2.04 4.69
C LEU A 51 -10.59 -0.62 4.18
N THR A 52 -9.95 -0.49 3.01
CA THR A 52 -9.70 0.82 2.39
C THR A 52 -11.00 1.50 1.98
N ARG A 53 -11.99 0.76 1.46
CA ARG A 53 -13.32 1.30 1.13
C ARG A 53 -14.05 1.75 2.38
N GLU A 54 -14.09 0.94 3.42
CA GLU A 54 -14.70 1.28 4.71
C GLU A 54 -14.02 2.50 5.35
N ALA A 55 -12.69 2.52 5.38
CA ALA A 55 -11.92 3.67 5.84
C ALA A 55 -12.21 4.92 5.00
N ARG A 56 -12.46 4.78 3.69
CA ARG A 56 -12.84 5.90 2.83
C ARG A 56 -14.25 6.40 3.13
N LEU A 57 -15.22 5.55 3.47
CA LEU A 57 -16.56 5.96 3.88
C LEU A 57 -16.55 6.72 5.21
N LEU A 58 -15.74 6.25 6.18
CA LEU A 58 -15.48 6.98 7.43
C LEU A 58 -14.74 8.30 7.16
N LYS A 59 -13.85 8.31 6.18
CA LYS A 59 -13.11 9.51 5.81
C LYS A 59 -13.93 10.49 4.96
N ASP A 60 -14.95 10.06 4.22
CA ASP A 60 -15.84 10.94 3.46
C ASP A 60 -16.73 11.78 4.40
N SER A 61 -17.11 11.20 5.54
CA SER A 61 -17.78 11.92 6.62
C SER A 61 -16.84 12.89 7.35
N ALA A 62 -15.54 12.60 7.40
CA ALA A 62 -14.50 13.53 7.88
C ALA A 62 -13.99 14.52 6.80
N SER A 63 -14.17 14.23 5.51
CA SER A 63 -13.64 15.03 4.39
C SER A 63 -14.51 16.25 4.08
N LEU A 64 -15.70 16.34 4.67
CA LEU A 64 -16.42 17.60 4.76
C LEU A 64 -15.68 18.63 5.65
N GLU A 65 -14.70 18.19 6.45
CA GLU A 65 -13.94 19.05 7.39
C GLU A 65 -12.54 19.46 6.90
N THR A 66 -12.18 19.24 5.63
CA THR A 66 -11.03 19.94 5.02
C THR A 66 -11.46 20.79 3.84
N ARG A 67 -12.63 21.44 3.96
CA ARG A 67 -12.91 22.62 3.14
C ARG A 67 -12.08 23.76 3.72
N PRO A 68 -11.16 24.36 2.95
CA PRO A 68 -10.46 25.55 3.43
C PRO A 68 -11.51 26.61 3.79
N ALA A 69 -11.48 27.10 5.01
CA ALA A 69 -12.33 28.19 5.44
C ALA A 69 -11.69 29.51 4.98
N CYS A 70 -12.51 30.44 4.49
CA CYS A 70 -12.05 31.79 4.18
C CYS A 70 -11.54 32.46 5.47
N PRO A 71 -10.28 32.96 5.53
CA PRO A 71 -9.71 33.55 6.74
C PRO A 71 -10.38 34.88 7.15
N THR A 72 -11.16 35.49 6.27
CA THR A 72 -11.84 36.77 6.52
C THR A 72 -13.26 36.60 7.08
N CYS A 73 -14.00 35.58 6.65
CA CYS A 73 -15.41 35.40 7.05
C CYS A 73 -15.80 33.99 7.51
N GLY A 74 -14.89 33.02 7.44
CA GLY A 74 -15.14 31.64 7.89
C GLY A 74 -15.99 30.78 6.93
N ALA A 75 -16.49 31.33 5.82
CA ALA A 75 -17.24 30.54 4.84
C ALA A 75 -16.34 29.47 4.17
N GLY A 76 -16.87 28.26 3.99
CA GLY A 76 -16.18 27.18 3.29
C GLY A 76 -15.99 27.53 1.81
N VAL A 77 -14.74 27.58 1.35
CA VAL A 77 -14.39 27.89 -0.04
C VAL A 77 -13.91 26.63 -0.77
N GLU A 78 -14.27 26.53 -2.04
CA GLU A 78 -13.81 25.43 -2.90
C GLU A 78 -12.33 25.66 -3.25
N GLY A 79 -11.53 24.58 -3.23
CA GLY A 79 -10.10 24.66 -3.52
C GLY A 79 -9.86 25.22 -4.93
N GLY A 80 -9.14 26.35 -5.02
CA GLY A 80 -8.80 27.01 -6.30
C GLY A 80 -9.58 28.30 -6.62
N ALA A 81 -10.49 28.76 -5.75
CA ALA A 81 -11.18 30.03 -5.94
C ALA A 81 -10.24 31.25 -5.76
N LYS A 82 -10.27 32.21 -6.68
CA LYS A 82 -9.50 33.47 -6.57
C LYS A 82 -10.12 34.46 -5.56
N PHE A 83 -11.42 34.35 -5.32
CA PHE A 83 -12.19 35.23 -4.44
C PHE A 83 -13.23 34.43 -3.65
N CYS A 84 -13.57 34.87 -2.43
CA CYS A 84 -14.64 34.32 -1.62
C CYS A 84 -16.01 34.86 -2.08
N GLY A 85 -16.94 33.98 -2.48
CA GLY A 85 -18.29 34.37 -2.92
C GLY A 85 -19.21 34.93 -1.83
N HIS A 86 -18.83 34.83 -0.55
CA HIS A 86 -19.64 35.31 0.57
C HIS A 86 -19.25 36.73 1.03
N CYS A 87 -17.95 37.06 1.09
CA CYS A 87 -17.46 38.36 1.57
C CYS A 87 -16.61 39.15 0.56
N GLY A 88 -16.30 38.58 -0.61
CA GLY A 88 -15.50 39.23 -1.66
C GLY A 88 -13.98 39.26 -1.40
N ALA A 89 -13.49 38.63 -0.32
CA ALA A 89 -12.05 38.59 -0.02
C ALA A 89 -11.27 37.84 -1.10
N SER A 90 -10.10 38.35 -1.51
CA SER A 90 -9.18 37.64 -2.40
C SER A 90 -8.43 36.53 -1.64
N LEU A 91 -8.50 35.31 -2.16
CA LEU A 91 -7.89 34.11 -1.54
C LEU A 91 -6.50 33.83 -2.12
N THR A 92 -6.03 34.66 -3.04
CA THR A 92 -4.78 34.50 -3.80
C THR A 92 -3.49 34.76 -3.00
N ALA A 93 -3.59 35.09 -1.71
CA ALA A 93 -2.47 35.64 -0.94
C ALA A 93 -1.84 34.71 0.12
N LYS A 94 -2.38 33.51 0.41
CA LYS A 94 -1.77 32.65 1.45
C LYS A 94 -2.17 31.18 1.35
N THR A 95 -1.61 30.48 0.38
CA THR A 95 -1.44 29.02 0.44
C THR A 95 -0.39 28.71 1.52
N PRO A 96 -0.65 27.82 2.48
CA PRO A 96 0.35 26.83 2.88
C PRO A 96 0.36 25.68 1.88
#